data_AF-A0A963XGW2-F1
#
_entry.id   AF-A0A963XGW2-F1
#
_cell.length_a   1.000
_cell.length_b   1.000
_cell.length_c   1.000
_cell.angle_alpha   90.00
_cell.angle_beta   90.00
_cell.angle_gamma   90.00
#
_symmetry.space_group_name_H-M   'P 1'
#
loop_
_entity.id
_entity.type
_entity.pdbx_description
1 polymer ?
#
loop_
_entity_poly.entity_id
_entity_poly.type
_entity_poly.pdbx_seq_one_letter_code
_entity_poly.pdbx_strand_id
1 'polypeptide(L)' 'EKFGSLDRGDIAEAMNAAERIGDDTLMRNAGQPVRPDGFTHGTSEQRQRWFATGFESGSIESCDTFSSPNL' A
#
# COMPACT_ATOMS: atom_id res chain seq x y z
N GLU A 1 -20.17 15.86 10.30
CA GLU A 1 -20.18 14.39 10.19
C GLU A 1 -19.08 13.98 9.22
N LYS A 2 -17.96 13.45 9.70
CA LYS A 2 -16.82 13.01 8.88
C LYS A 2 -16.70 11.50 9.13
N PHE A 3 -16.98 10.67 8.11
CA PHE A 3 -16.81 9.21 8.12
C PHE A 3 -17.76 8.38 9.00
N GLY A 4 -19.07 8.54 8.86
CA GLY A 4 -20.05 7.57 9.39
C GLY A 4 -20.27 6.35 8.49
N SER A 5 -19.33 6.00 7.60
CA SER A 5 -19.59 5.06 6.48
C SER A 5 -18.45 4.08 6.15
N LEU A 6 -17.43 3.95 7.00
CA LEU A 6 -16.35 2.98 6.79
C LEU A 6 -16.35 1.98 7.94
N ASP A 7 -16.63 0.73 7.61
CA ASP A 7 -16.57 -0.40 8.53
C ASP A 7 -15.18 -1.06 8.47
N ARG A 8 -14.88 -1.91 9.47
CA ARG A 8 -13.62 -2.67 9.47
C ARG A 8 -13.43 -3.52 8.21
N GLY A 9 -14.54 -3.95 7.59
CA GLY A 9 -14.53 -4.67 6.32
C GLY A 9 -13.96 -3.84 5.18
N ASP A 10 -14.33 -2.56 5.09
CA ASP A 10 -13.85 -1.64 4.04
C ASP A 10 -12.33 -1.40 4.18
N ILE A 11 -11.84 -1.30 5.42
CA ILE A 11 -10.41 -1.17 5.69
C ILE A 11 -9.66 -2.44 5.29
N ALA A 12 -10.21 -3.61 5.60
CA ALA A 12 -9.61 -4.89 5.19
C ALA A 12 -9.60 -5.05 3.66
N GLU A 13 -10.67 -4.62 2.98
CA GLU A 13 -10.75 -4.63 1.52
C GLU A 13 -9.71 -3.70 0.90
N ALA A 14 -9.56 -2.49 1.43
CA ALA A 14 -8.56 -1.53 0.96
C ALA A 14 -7.12 -2.05 1.19
N MET A 15 -6.86 -2.70 2.32
CA MET A 15 -5.58 -3.36 2.59
C MET A 15 -5.32 -4.51 1.61
N ASN A 16 -6.33 -5.33 1.30
CA ASN A 16 -6.19 -6.37 0.28
C ASN A 16 -5.96 -5.78 -1.11
N ALA A 17 -6.66 -4.71 -1.47
CA ALA A 17 -6.41 -4.02 -2.73
C ALA A 17 -4.97 -3.50 -2.80
N ALA A 18 -4.47 -2.86 -1.73
CA ALA A 18 -3.10 -2.38 -1.64
C ALA A 18 -2.05 -3.51 -1.80
N GLU A 19 -2.32 -4.68 -1.22
CA GLU A 19 -1.51 -5.88 -1.41
C GLU A 19 -1.49 -6.33 -2.88
N ARG A 20 -2.66 -6.40 -3.53
CA ARG A 20 -2.79 -6.95 -4.89
C ARG A 20 -2.12 -6.11 -5.97
N ILE A 21 -2.04 -4.80 -5.77
CA ILE A 21 -1.48 -3.85 -6.75
C ILE A 21 0.00 -3.55 -6.56
N GLY A 22 0.66 -4.15 -5.55
CA GLY A 22 2.12 -4.03 -5.43
C GLY A 22 2.81 -4.71 -6.61
N ASP A 23 3.87 -4.08 -7.14
CA ASP A 23 4.54 -4.55 -8.36
C ASP A 23 5.13 -5.95 -8.19
N ASP A 24 5.58 -6.29 -6.99
CA ASP A 24 6.06 -7.63 -6.67
C ASP A 24 4.94 -8.69 -6.75
N THR A 25 3.73 -8.36 -6.31
CA THR A 25 2.56 -9.24 -6.47
C THR A 25 2.11 -9.31 -7.93
N LEU A 26 2.06 -8.17 -8.62
CA LEU A 26 1.71 -8.13 -10.05
C LEU A 26 2.69 -8.96 -10.90
N MET A 27 4.00 -8.86 -10.65
CA MET A 27 5.02 -9.65 -11.33
C MET A 27 4.87 -11.15 -11.03
N ARG A 28 4.69 -11.52 -9.75
CA ARG A 28 4.44 -12.93 -9.37
C ARG A 28 3.21 -13.49 -10.07
N ASN A 29 2.12 -12.73 -10.12
CA ASN A 29 0.87 -13.12 -10.79
C ASN A 29 1.05 -13.23 -12.32
N ALA A 30 1.94 -12.43 -12.90
CA ALA A 30 2.32 -12.53 -14.31
C ALA A 30 3.33 -13.66 -14.61
N GLY A 31 3.72 -14.45 -13.60
CA GLY A 31 4.73 -15.50 -13.73
C GLY A 31 6.14 -14.96 -14.00
N GLN A 32 6.38 -13.68 -13.71
CA GLN A 32 7.68 -13.04 -13.88
C GLN A 32 8.47 -13.06 -12.57
N PRO A 33 9.81 -13.15 -12.62
CA PRO A 33 10.63 -12.93 -11.45
C PRO A 33 10.45 -11.48 -10.96
N VAL A 34 10.43 -11.30 -9.64
CA VAL A 34 10.34 -9.97 -9.03
C VAL A 34 11.63 -9.21 -9.32
N ARG A 35 11.53 -8.08 -10.02
CA ARG A 35 12.65 -7.23 -10.45
C ARG A 35 12.43 -5.79 -10.00
N PRO A 36 13.12 -5.35 -8.92
CA PRO A 36 12.90 -4.02 -8.33
C PRO A 36 13.15 -2.85 -9.28
N ASP A 37 14.02 -3.02 -10.28
CA ASP A 37 14.31 -2.03 -11.32
C ASP A 37 13.09 -1.67 -12.18
N GLY A 38 12.07 -2.53 -12.24
CA GLY A 38 10.84 -2.29 -12.98
C GLY A 38 9.67 -1.75 -12.13
N PHE A 39 9.88 -1.41 -10.86
CA PHE A 39 8.78 -0.98 -9.98
C PHE A 39 8.29 0.44 -10.34
N THR A 40 6.97 0.61 -10.30
CA THR A 40 6.24 1.85 -10.56
C THR A 40 5.27 2.23 -9.43
N HIS A 41 4.78 1.24 -8.68
CA HIS A 41 3.86 1.39 -7.54
C HIS A 41 4.48 0.95 -6.21
N GLY A 42 5.69 0.37 -6.23
CA GLY A 42 6.38 -0.14 -5.05
C GLY A 42 5.96 -1.57 -4.70
N THR A 43 6.47 -2.10 -3.59
CA THR A 43 6.08 -3.42 -3.12
C THR A 43 4.68 -3.41 -2.50
N SER A 44 4.06 -4.58 -2.46
CA SER A 44 2.76 -4.83 -1.82
C SER A 44 2.79 -4.46 -0.33
N GLU A 45 3.92 -4.68 0.33
CA GLU A 45 4.15 -4.30 1.73
C GLU A 45 4.21 -2.77 1.89
N GLN A 46 4.97 -2.08 1.04
CA GLN A 46 5.04 -0.62 1.05
C GLN A 46 3.65 0.00 0.86
N ARG A 47 2.83 -0.53 -0.06
CA ARG A 47 1.48 -0.02 -0.30
C ARG A 47 0.56 -0.20 0.91
N GLN A 48 0.56 -1.39 1.51
CA GLN A 48 -0.22 -1.67 2.72
C GLN A 48 0.19 -0.77 3.88
N ARG A 49 1.51 -0.61 4.07
CA ARG A 49 2.04 0.28 5.11
C ARG A 49 1.57 1.71 4.93
N TRP A 50 1.67 2.26 3.72
CA TRP A 50 1.26 3.64 3.48
C TRP A 50 -0.23 3.87 3.57
N PHE A 51 -1.04 2.89 3.18
CA PHE A 51 -2.48 2.94 3.42
C PHE A 51 -2.77 2.98 4.93
N ALA A 52 -2.19 2.07 5.71
CA ALA A 52 -2.37 2.02 7.15
C ALA A 52 -1.90 3.32 7.84
N THR A 53 -0.72 3.82 7.48
CA THR A 53 -0.17 5.07 8.04
C THR A 53 -1.09 6.26 7.74
N GLY A 54 -1.53 6.44 6.50
CA GLY A 54 -2.42 7.55 6.14
C GLY A 54 -3.81 7.44 6.78
N PHE A 55 -4.33 6.21 6.92
CA PHE A 55 -5.59 5.94 7.59
C PHE A 55 -5.53 6.24 9.09
N GLU A 56 -4.47 5.79 9.76
CA GLU A 56 -4.26 5.98 11.20
C GLU A 56 -3.94 7.43 11.56
N SER A 57 -3.11 8.11 10.77
CA SER A 57 -2.69 9.48 11.05
C SER A 57 -3.70 10.53 10.57
N GLY A 58 -4.48 10.22 9.54
CA GLY A 58 -5.34 11.18 8.84
C GLY A 58 -4.56 12.30 8.13
N SER A 59 -3.26 12.13 7.89
CA SER A 59 -2.34 13.14 7.37
C SER A 59 -1.43 12.55 6.28
N ILE A 60 -1.39 13.22 5.13
CA ILE A 60 -0.52 12.86 3.99
C ILE A 60 0.96 13.08 4.32
N GLU A 61 1.25 14.07 5.16
CA GLU A 61 2.61 14.39 5.60
C GLU A 61 3.26 13.23 6.39
N SER A 62 2.45 12.32 6.93
CA SER A 62 2.94 11.09 7.57
C SER A 62 3.44 10.04 6.57
N CYS A 63 3.11 10.18 5.29
CA CYS A 63 3.44 9.23 4.23
C CYS A 63 4.74 9.60 3.49
N ASP A 64 5.80 9.93 4.23
CA ASP A 64 7.08 10.34 3.64
C ASP A 64 7.93 9.12 3.25
N THR A 65 7.79 8.72 1.98
CA THR A 65 8.54 7.61 1.39
C THR A 65 10.03 7.86 1.29
N PHE A 66 10.45 9.11 1.10
CA PHE A 66 11.85 9.42 0.82
C PHE A 66 12.69 9.50 2.10
N SER A 67 12.06 9.83 3.24
CA SER A 67 12.74 9.83 4.55
C SER A 67 12.64 8.51 5.32
N SER A 68 12.09 7.47 4.70
CA SER A 68 11.89 6.15 5.31
C SER A 68 12.87 5.11 4.75
N PRO A 69 14.13 5.06 5.23
CA PRO A 69 15.23 4.31 4.62
C PRO A 69 15.11 2.77 4.71
N ASN A 70 14.13 2.25 5.45
CA ASN A 70 13.90 0.82 5.66
C ASN A 70 12.56 0.37 5.04
N LEU A 71 12.24 0.92 3.87
CA LEU A 71 11.14 0.48 3.02
C LEU A 71 11.65 -0.30 1.82
#